data_AF-A0AA90U255-F1
#
_entry.id   AF-A0AA90U255-F1
#
_cell.length_a   1.000
_cell.length_b   1.000
_cell.length_c   1.000
_cell.angle_alpha   90.00
_cell.angle_beta   90.00
_cell.angle_gamma   90.00
#
_symmetry.space_group_name_H-M   'P 1'
#
loop_
_entity.id
_entity.type
_entity.pdbx_description
1 polymer ?
#
loop_
_entity_poly.entity_id
_entity_poly.type
_entity_poly.pdbx_seq_one_letter_code
_entity_poly.pdbx_strand_id
1 'polypeptide(L)'
;MILKARELSHHLVGKRKTVEFSKPVYVAERDDSDLLRKKIIGISYTDWKKRGFLKGTLHYIKQNAKIEKTFTLNAHVMERVEKVLMNKQ
;
A
#
# COMPACT_ATOMS: atom_id res chain seq x y z
N MET A 1 0.31 -4.00 21.85
CA MET A 1 -0.73 -4.88 22.44
C MET A 1 -0.79 -4.78 23.98
N ILE A 2 0.34 -4.88 24.70
CA ILE A 2 0.39 -4.89 26.19
C ILE A 2 -0.27 -3.66 26.86
N LEU A 3 -0.10 -2.47 26.27
CA LEU A 3 -0.68 -1.24 26.84
C LEU A 3 -2.21 -1.28 26.93
N LYS A 4 -2.89 -1.85 25.92
CA LYS A 4 -4.36 -1.94 25.89
C LYS A 4 -4.92 -2.97 26.88
N ALA A 5 -4.22 -4.08 27.07
CA ALA A 5 -4.56 -5.03 28.12
C ALA A 5 -4.47 -4.39 29.52
N ARG A 6 -3.44 -3.56 29.77
CA ARG A 6 -3.31 -2.80 31.02
C ARG A 6 -4.41 -1.74 31.18
N GLU A 7 -4.71 -0.99 30.11
CA GLU A 7 -5.81 -0.02 30.12
C GLU A 7 -7.15 -0.67 30.48
N LEU A 8 -7.45 -1.85 29.92
CA LEU A 8 -8.63 -2.64 30.25
C LEU A 8 -8.61 -3.12 31.70
N SER A 9 -7.49 -3.68 32.17
CA SER A 9 -7.37 -4.13 33.55
C SER A 9 -7.66 -3.01 34.55
N HIS A 10 -7.11 -1.81 34.33
CA HIS A 10 -7.37 -0.64 35.17
C HIS A 10 -8.83 -0.20 35.15
N HIS A 11 -9.51 -0.34 34.02
CA HIS A 11 -10.93 -0.04 33.92
C HIS A 11 -11.78 -1.04 34.72
N LEU A 12 -11.47 -2.33 34.63
CA LEU A 12 -12.16 -3.38 35.37
C LEU A 12 -12.03 -3.20 36.89
N VAL A 13 -10.88 -2.77 37.39
CA VAL A 13 -10.67 -2.50 38.83
C VAL A 13 -11.10 -1.08 39.25
N GLY A 14 -11.82 -0.35 38.40
CA GLY A 14 -12.33 1.00 38.71
C GLY A 14 -11.26 2.11 38.79
N LYS A 15 -9.98 1.79 38.56
CA LYS A 15 -8.88 2.77 38.51
C LYS A 15 -8.98 3.69 37.30
N ARG A 16 -9.75 3.33 36.28
CA ARG A 16 -10.00 4.14 35.10
C ARG A 16 -11.47 4.12 34.69
N LYS A 17 -12.02 5.27 34.34
CA LYS A 17 -13.44 5.39 33.94
C LYS A 17 -13.72 4.92 32.51
N THR A 18 -12.73 4.96 31.62
CA THR A 18 -12.90 4.68 30.18
C THR A 18 -11.77 3.83 29.62
N VAL A 19 -12.07 3.10 28.55
CA VAL A 19 -11.11 2.35 27.74
C VAL A 19 -11.26 2.78 26.28
N GLU A 20 -10.12 2.98 25.60
CA GLU A 20 -10.09 3.38 24.20
C GLU A 20 -9.36 2.30 23.39
N PHE A 21 -10.08 1.65 22.47
CA PHE A 21 -9.54 0.60 21.61
C PHE A 21 -9.28 1.08 20.18
N SER A 22 -9.88 2.19 19.75
CA SER A 22 -9.74 2.72 18.40
C SER A 22 -8.38 3.37 18.14
N LYS A 23 -7.58 3.62 19.19
CA LYS A 23 -6.23 4.18 19.09
C LYS A 23 -5.17 3.22 19.62
N PRO A 24 -4.00 3.10 18.97
CA PRO A 24 -3.64 3.74 17.71
C PRO A 24 -4.46 3.15 16.56
N VAL A 25 -4.81 4.00 15.60
CA VAL A 25 -5.35 3.53 14.33
C VAL A 25 -4.23 2.78 13.62
N TYR A 26 -4.52 1.59 13.12
CA TYR A 26 -3.57 0.87 12.29
C TYR A 26 -3.29 1.71 11.04
N VAL A 27 -2.04 2.14 10.90
CA VAL A 27 -1.55 2.77 9.67
C VAL A 27 -0.85 1.66 8.90
N ALA A 28 -1.43 1.27 7.76
CA ALA A 28 -0.72 0.41 6.83
C ALA A 28 0.49 1.19 6.30
N GLU A 29 1.69 0.86 6.76
CA GLU A 29 2.94 1.38 6.21
C GLU A 29 3.05 0.86 4.78
N ARG A 30 2.57 1.66 3.81
CA ARG A 30 2.72 1.38 2.39
C ARG A 30 3.58 2.43 1.72
N ASP A 31 4.68 1.99 1.12
CA ASP A 31 5.56 2.84 0.32
C ASP A 31 4.93 3.17 -1.05
N ASP A 32 3.96 2.37 -1.52
CA ASP A 32 3.25 2.56 -2.78
C ASP A 32 1.87 3.23 -2.61
N SER A 33 1.52 4.18 -3.47
CA SER A 33 0.20 4.83 -3.44
C SER A 33 -0.92 3.95 -4.02
N ASP A 34 -2.13 4.03 -3.46
CA ASP A 34 -3.30 3.32 -3.99
C ASP A 34 -3.65 3.72 -5.43
N LEU A 35 -3.40 4.98 -5.79
CA LEU A 35 -3.61 5.48 -7.13
C LEU A 35 -2.67 4.77 -8.13
N LEU A 36 -1.38 4.63 -7.77
CA LEU A 36 -0.40 3.93 -8.59
C LEU A 36 -0.80 2.46 -8.78
N ARG A 37 -1.20 1.79 -7.69
CA ARG A 37 -1.64 0.40 -7.70
C ARG A 37 -2.84 0.17 -8.63
N LYS A 38 -3.87 1.03 -8.54
CA LYS A 38 -5.04 0.98 -9.42
C LYS A 38 -4.66 1.14 -10.89
N LYS A 39 -3.75 2.07 -11.20
CA LYS A 39 -3.25 2.29 -12.57
C LYS A 39 -2.46 1.09 -13.09
N ILE A 40 -1.59 0.49 -12.27
CA ILE A 40 -0.83 -0.73 -12.62
C ILE A 40 -1.77 -1.90 -12.91
N ILE A 41 -2.80 -2.10 -12.11
CA ILE A 41 -3.76 -3.19 -12.32
C ILE A 41 -4.56 -2.95 -13.61
N GLY A 42 -5.00 -1.70 -13.82
CA GLY A 42 -5.85 -1.30 -14.95
C GLY A 42 -5.15 -1.19 -16.30
N ILE A 43 -3.83 -1.00 -16.37
CA ILE A 43 -3.16 -0.81 -17.66
C ILE A 43 -3.17 -2.09 -18.51
N SER A 44 -3.50 -1.91 -19.80
CA SER A 44 -3.47 -2.98 -20.79
C SER A 44 -2.03 -3.33 -21.17
N TYR A 45 -1.80 -4.55 -21.65
CA TYR A 45 -0.48 -4.94 -22.17
C TYR A 45 -0.08 -4.11 -23.41
N THR A 46 -1.04 -3.76 -24.26
CA THR A 46 -0.81 -2.95 -25.47
C THR A 46 -0.29 -1.56 -25.10
N ASP A 47 -0.91 -0.89 -24.14
CA ASP A 47 -0.46 0.43 -23.68
C ASP A 47 0.88 0.34 -22.96
N TRP A 48 1.08 -0.70 -22.13
CA TRP A 48 2.36 -0.96 -21.48
C TRP A 48 3.51 -1.15 -22.46
N LYS A 49 3.26 -1.92 -23.54
CA LYS A 49 4.23 -2.15 -24.62
C LYS A 49 4.52 -0.89 -25.41
N LYS A 50 3.50 -0.07 -25.72
CA LYS A 50 3.68 1.24 -26.38
C LYS A 50 4.60 2.18 -25.57
N ARG A 51 4.60 2.03 -24.24
CA ARG A 51 5.43 2.80 -23.31
C ARG A 51 6.85 2.21 -23.13
N GLY A 52 7.22 1.19 -23.90
CA GLY A 52 8.58 0.64 -23.96
C GLY A 52 8.92 -0.32 -22.83
N PHE A 53 7.92 -0.98 -22.22
CA PHE A 53 8.14 -1.96 -21.17
C PHE A 53 7.87 -3.40 -21.62
N LEU A 54 8.59 -4.34 -21.02
CA LEU A 54 8.48 -5.77 -21.30
C LEU A 54 7.24 -6.40 -20.64
N LYS A 55 6.74 -7.49 -21.24
CA LYS A 55 5.63 -8.29 -20.71
C LYS A 55 5.92 -8.87 -19.32
N GLY A 56 7.15 -9.34 -19.10
CA GLY A 56 7.58 -9.90 -17.81
C GLY A 56 7.51 -8.88 -16.68
N THR A 57 7.96 -7.64 -16.95
CA THR A 57 7.87 -6.51 -16.01
C THR A 57 6.41 -6.20 -15.66
N LEU A 58 5.50 -6.19 -16.64
CA LEU A 58 4.07 -5.99 -16.37
C LEU A 58 3.50 -7.07 -15.46
N HIS A 59 3.82 -8.33 -15.74
CA HIS A 59 3.33 -9.46 -14.97
C HIS A 59 3.79 -9.37 -13.52
N TYR A 60 5.09 -9.18 -13.30
CA TYR A 60 5.68 -9.06 -11.97
C TYR A 60 5.04 -7.92 -11.17
N ILE A 61 4.97 -6.72 -11.74
CA ILE A 61 4.41 -5.55 -11.06
C ILE A 61 2.92 -5.73 -10.79
N LYS A 62 2.14 -6.34 -11.71
CA LYS A 62 0.72 -6.64 -11.48
C LYS A 62 0.52 -7.64 -10.35
N GLN A 63 1.36 -8.66 -10.22
CA GLN A 63 1.24 -9.61 -9.11
C GLN A 63 1.51 -8.91 -7.79
N ASN A 64 2.56 -8.10 -7.71
CA ASN A 64 2.88 -7.33 -6.52
C ASN A 64 1.78 -6.33 -6.15
N ALA A 65 1.21 -5.62 -7.14
CA ALA A 65 0.12 -4.67 -6.95
C ALA A 65 -1.20 -5.33 -6.50
N LYS A 66 -1.42 -6.62 -6.80
CA LYS A 66 -2.60 -7.37 -6.32
C LYS A 66 -2.49 -7.81 -4.87
N ILE A 67 -1.28 -7.93 -4.36
CA ILE A 67 -1.03 -8.36 -2.98
C ILE A 67 -1.15 -7.14 -2.07
N GLU A 68 -1.80 -7.27 -0.91
CA GLU A 68 -1.96 -6.17 0.06
C GLU A 68 -0.66 -5.76 0.75
N LYS A 69 0.45 -6.44 0.46
CA LYS A 69 1.78 -6.14 0.98
C LYS A 69 2.39 -4.93 0.25
N THR A 70 3.35 -4.31 0.91
CA THR A 70 4.27 -3.38 0.27
C THR A 70 5.10 -4.10 -0.77
N PHE A 71 5.38 -3.40 -1.86
CA PHE A 71 6.36 -3.83 -2.83
C PHE A 71 7.19 -2.64 -3.25
N THR A 72 8.49 -2.86 -3.35
CA THR A 72 9.42 -1.89 -3.91
C THR A 72 9.76 -2.29 -5.33
N LEU A 73 9.87 -1.29 -6.20
CA LEU A 73 10.46 -1.45 -7.51
C LEU A 73 11.84 -0.83 -7.48
N ASN A 74 12.72 -1.29 -8.38
CA ASN A 74 13.98 -0.57 -8.61
C ASN A 74 13.66 0.90 -8.91
N ALA A 75 14.39 1.83 -8.28
CA ALA A 75 14.12 3.27 -8.38
C ALA A 75 13.98 3.76 -9.83
N HIS A 76 14.81 3.28 -10.74
CA HIS A 76 14.73 3.63 -12.17
C HIS A 76 13.47 3.08 -12.85
N VAL A 77 13.02 1.88 -12.47
CA VAL A 77 11.75 1.32 -12.97
C VAL A 77 10.58 2.09 -12.38
N MET A 78 10.63 2.42 -11.08
CA MET A 78 9.60 3.20 -10.40
C MET A 78 9.43 4.57 -11.04
N GLU A 79 10.51 5.32 -11.22
CA GLU A 79 10.50 6.64 -11.85
C GLU A 79 9.89 6.60 -13.26
N ARG A 80 10.28 5.60 -14.07
CA ARG A 80 9.70 5.42 -15.41
C ARG A 80 8.21 5.10 -15.34
N VAL A 81 7.81 4.21 -14.45
CA VAL A 81 6.39 3.81 -14.27
C VAL A 81 5.57 5.00 -13.77
N GLU A 82 6.08 5.78 -12.83
CA GLU A 82 5.41 6.97 -12.30
C GLU A 82 5.27 8.06 -13.36
N LYS A 83 6.33 8.41 -14.10
CA LYS A 83 6.24 9.37 -15.22
C LYS A 83 5.17 8.94 -16.23
N VAL A 84 5.18 7.66 -16.57
CA VAL A 84 4.29 7.10 -17.58
C VAL A 84 2.84 7.03 -17.09
N LEU A 85 2.60 6.63 -15.84
CA LEU A 85 1.26 6.45 -15.29
C LEU A 85 0.68 7.73 -14.68
N MET A 86 1.50 8.67 -14.20
CA MET A 86 1.06 9.89 -13.50
C MET A 86 1.04 11.14 -14.37
N ASN A 87 1.64 11.14 -15.56
CA ASN A 87 1.44 12.23 -16.51
C ASN A 87 -0.04 12.30 -16.92
N LYS A 88 -0.70 13.39 -16.53
CA LYS A 88 -2.00 13.80 -17.07
C LYS A 88 -1.80 14.10 -18.55
N GLN A 89 -2.59 13.42 -19.39
CA GLN A 89 -2.94 13.95 -20.71
C GLN A 89 -3.87 15.14 -20.54
#